data_AF-A0A7S3CIC5-F1
#
_entry.id   AF-A0A7S3CIC5-F1
#
_cell.length_a   1.000
_cell.length_b   1.000
_cell.length_c   1.000
_cell.angle_alpha   90.00
_cell.angle_beta   90.00
_cell.angle_gamma   90.00
#
_symmetry.space_group_name_H-M   'P 1'
#
loop_
_entity.id
_entity.type
_entity.pdbx_description
1 polymer ?
#
loop_
_entity_poly.entity_id
_entity_poly.type
_entity_poly.pdbx_seq_one_letter_code
_entity_poly.pdbx_strand_id
1 'polypeptide(L)'
;QGLFSYVPDNRPAMREPSTINVSEFIEKNFTAYDGDASFLAGPTEKTKKLWDIVQDLQMQEFRKGGLLDCDPNIPSTITSFPAGYIEPELDDVCVGLQTDKPLK
;
A
#
# COMPACT_ATOMS: atom_id res chain seq x y z
N GLN A 1 -34.57 -20.85 54.56
CA GLN A 1 -33.37 -21.38 53.90
C GLN A 1 -33.75 -21.71 52.46
N GLY A 2 -33.55 -20.78 51.53
CA GLY A 2 -33.85 -20.98 50.11
C GLY A 2 -32.53 -20.99 49.35
N LEU A 3 -32.06 -22.17 48.96
CA LEU A 3 -30.90 -22.33 48.10
C LEU A 3 -31.29 -21.97 46.67
N PHE A 4 -30.87 -20.79 46.20
CA PHE A 4 -30.76 -20.55 44.76
C PHE A 4 -29.60 -21.40 44.25
N SER A 5 -29.91 -22.45 43.49
CA SER A 5 -28.91 -23.27 42.82
C SER A 5 -28.25 -22.46 41.72
N TYR A 6 -26.92 -22.35 41.77
CA TYR A 6 -26.10 -21.79 40.70
C TYR A 6 -26.38 -22.51 39.38
N VAL A 7 -26.83 -21.78 38.36
CA VAL A 7 -26.94 -22.28 36.99
C VAL A 7 -25.68 -21.83 36.24
N PRO A 8 -24.83 -22.75 35.76
CA PRO A 8 -23.67 -22.39 34.96
C PRO A 8 -24.10 -21.65 33.70
N ASP A 9 -23.44 -20.54 33.40
CA ASP A 9 -23.65 -19.82 32.14
C ASP A 9 -23.05 -20.63 31.00
N ASN A 10 -23.93 -21.29 30.22
CA ASN A 10 -23.55 -22.10 29.05
C ASN A 10 -23.48 -21.29 27.76
N ARG A 11 -23.53 -19.95 27.82
CA ARG A 11 -23.28 -19.12 26.63
C ARG A 11 -21.82 -19.30 26.21
N PRO A 12 -21.53 -19.42 24.90
CA PRO A 12 -20.14 -19.40 24.43
C PRO A 12 -19.46 -18.14 24.98
N ALA A 13 -18.22 -18.29 25.45
CA ALA A 13 -17.43 -17.17 25.93
C ALA A 13 -17.48 -16.04 24.88
N MET A 14 -17.72 -14.81 25.34
CA MET A 14 -17.74 -13.63 24.48
C MET A 14 -16.41 -13.64 23.72
N ARG A 15 -16.47 -13.72 22.38
CA ARG A 15 -15.28 -13.67 21.53
C ARG A 15 -14.52 -12.40 21.93
N GLU A 16 -13.26 -12.55 22.33
CA GLU A 16 -12.37 -11.42 22.66
C GLU A 16 -12.56 -10.32 21.60
N PRO A 17 -12.84 -9.06 21.99
CA PRO A 17 -13.02 -8.01 21.02
C PRO A 17 -11.74 -7.91 20.20
N SER A 18 -11.84 -8.15 18.89
CA SER A 18 -10.71 -7.97 17.99
C SER A 18 -10.39 -6.47 17.91
N THR A 19 -9.53 -6.00 18.79
CA THR A 19 -9.01 -4.63 18.76
C THR A 19 -8.03 -4.48 17.63
N ILE A 20 -8.02 -3.33 16.96
CA ILE A 20 -7.04 -3.03 15.91
C ILE A 20 -5.69 -2.79 16.59
N ASN A 21 -4.74 -3.72 16.44
CA ASN A 21 -3.39 -3.61 16.98
C ASN A 21 -2.36 -4.11 15.96
N VAL A 22 -1.73 -3.18 15.23
CA VAL A 22 -0.72 -3.50 14.21
C VAL A 22 0.59 -3.99 14.86
N SER A 23 0.95 -3.50 16.06
CA SER A 23 2.18 -3.91 16.76
C SER A 23 2.17 -5.39 17.10
N GLU A 24 1.09 -5.84 17.74
CA GLU A 24 0.92 -7.25 18.12
C GLU A 24 0.92 -8.18 16.90
N PHE A 25 0.33 -7.75 15.79
CA PHE A 25 0.37 -8.52 14.55
C PHE A 25 1.82 -8.70 14.03
N ILE A 26 2.62 -7.63 14.03
CA ILE A 26 4.02 -7.71 13.60
C ILE A 26 4.80 -8.63 14.55
N GLU A 27 4.69 -8.44 15.86
CA GLU A 27 5.40 -9.24 16.86
C GLU A 27 5.13 -10.75 16.74
N LYS A 28 3.89 -11.13 16.42
CA LYS A 28 3.48 -12.54 16.30
C LYS A 28 3.85 -13.20 14.97
N ASN A 29 4.08 -12.43 13.91
CA ASN A 29 4.21 -12.96 12.55
C ASN A 29 5.53 -12.58 11.85
N PHE A 30 6.37 -11.76 12.48
CA PHE A 30 7.67 -11.38 11.95
C PHE A 30 8.71 -12.49 12.15
N THR A 31 9.45 -12.80 11.09
CA THR A 31 10.62 -13.68 11.14
C THR A 31 11.87 -12.82 11.00
N ALA A 32 12.66 -12.71 12.06
CA ALA A 32 13.96 -12.03 12.00
C ALA A 32 14.87 -12.72 10.99
N TYR A 33 15.57 -11.92 10.17
CA TYR A 33 16.53 -12.39 9.20
C TYR A 33 17.88 -11.73 9.46
N ASP A 34 18.83 -12.51 10.01
CA ASP A 34 20.20 -12.07 10.32
C ASP A 34 21.23 -12.52 9.27
N GLY A 35 20.76 -12.99 8.11
CA GLY A 35 21.61 -13.41 6.99
C GLY A 35 22.15 -12.24 6.17
N ASP A 36 22.81 -12.54 5.05
CA ASP A 36 23.39 -11.53 4.16
C ASP A 36 22.49 -11.25 2.94
N ALA A 37 22.98 -10.42 2.01
CA ALA A 37 22.29 -10.01 0.80
C ALA A 37 22.28 -11.07 -0.33
N SER A 38 22.81 -12.27 -0.11
CA SER A 38 22.94 -13.29 -1.16
C SER A 38 21.61 -13.79 -1.74
N PHE A 39 20.52 -13.67 -0.99
CA PHE A 39 19.17 -14.06 -1.45
C PHE A 39 18.48 -13.02 -2.34
N LEU A 40 19.06 -11.81 -2.47
CA LEU A 40 18.41 -10.72 -3.19
C LEU A 40 18.25 -11.06 -4.68
N ALA A 41 17.02 -10.94 -5.17
CA ALA A 41 16.72 -11.03 -6.59
C ALA A 41 16.88 -9.66 -7.26
N GLY A 42 17.35 -9.67 -8.51
CA GLY A 42 17.40 -8.48 -9.35
C GLY A 42 16.02 -8.02 -9.82
N PRO A 43 15.93 -6.83 -10.46
CA PRO A 43 14.67 -6.32 -10.99
C PRO A 43 14.17 -7.17 -12.16
N THR A 44 12.85 -7.32 -12.23
CA THR A 44 12.21 -7.95 -13.39
C THR A 44 12.28 -7.02 -14.63
N GLU A 45 12.12 -7.58 -15.82
CA GLU A 45 12.06 -6.78 -17.06
C GLU A 45 10.90 -5.77 -17.04
N LYS A 46 9.79 -6.13 -16.39
CA LYS A 46 8.65 -5.22 -16.17
C LYS A 46 9.04 -4.04 -15.30
N THR A 47 9.74 -4.31 -14.19
CA THR A 47 10.27 -3.25 -13.30
C THR A 47 11.20 -2.31 -14.05
N LYS A 48 12.12 -2.84 -14.88
CA LYS A 48 13.03 -2.02 -15.68
C LYS A 48 12.27 -1.12 -16.66
N LYS A 49 11.33 -1.67 -17.43
CA LYS A 49 10.52 -0.92 -18.39
C LYS A 49 9.73 0.22 -17.75
N LEU A 50 9.03 -0.08 -16.64
CA LEU A 50 8.27 0.95 -15.91
C LEU A 50 9.21 2.04 -15.37
N TRP A 51 10.37 1.65 -14.86
CA TRP A 51 11.37 2.60 -14.36
C TRP A 51 11.97 3.47 -15.46
N ASP A 52 12.23 2.92 -16.64
CA ASP A 52 12.73 3.68 -17.79
C ASP A 52 11.73 4.76 -18.24
N ILE A 53 10.43 4.43 -18.28
CA ILE A 53 9.36 5.42 -18.58
C ILE A 53 9.36 6.55 -17.56
N VAL A 54 9.45 6.23 -16.27
CA VAL A 54 9.48 7.24 -15.20
C VAL A 54 10.72 8.12 -15.29
N GLN A 55 11.90 7.55 -15.58
CA GLN A 55 13.14 8.32 -15.77
C GLN A 55 13.04 9.29 -16.94
N ASP A 56 12.41 8.89 -18.05
CA ASP A 56 12.17 9.77 -19.18
C ASP A 56 11.24 10.93 -18.82
N LEU A 57 10.20 10.68 -18.01
CA LEU A 57 9.32 11.74 -17.50
C LEU A 57 10.03 12.70 -16.55
N GLN A 58 10.89 12.18 -15.66
CA GLN A 58 11.74 13.01 -14.79
C GLN A 58 12.71 13.87 -15.60
N MET A 59 13.25 13.35 -16.70
CA MET A 59 14.11 14.13 -17.59
C MET A 59 13.32 15.24 -18.30
N GLN A 60 12.06 14.99 -18.65
CA GLN A 60 11.17 16.02 -19.20
C GLN A 60 10.83 17.09 -18.16
N GLU A 61 10.54 16.70 -16.92
CA GLU A 61 10.33 17.60 -15.79
C GLU A 61 11.53 18.52 -15.58
N PHE A 62 12.72 17.93 -15.52
CA PHE A 62 13.98 18.66 -15.38
C PHE A 62 14.16 19.68 -16.50
N ARG A 63 13.92 19.28 -17.76
CA ARG A 63 13.99 20.17 -18.93
C ARG A 63 12.95 21.30 -18.90
N LYS A 64 11.80 21.10 -18.24
CA LYS A 64 10.75 22.10 -18.04
C LYS A 64 10.99 23.05 -16.86
N GLY A 65 12.08 22.85 -16.10
CA GLY A 65 12.39 23.69 -14.95
C GLY A 65 11.80 23.19 -13.63
N GLY A 66 11.49 21.88 -13.53
CA GLY A 66 11.13 21.23 -12.26
C GLY A 66 9.64 21.00 -12.04
N LEU A 67 8.79 21.22 -13.05
CA LEU A 67 7.38 20.84 -13.01
C LEU A 67 6.99 20.27 -14.37
N LEU A 68 6.57 19.00 -14.38
CA LEU A 68 6.15 18.36 -15.62
C LEU A 68 4.75 18.80 -16.04
N ASP A 69 3.80 18.70 -15.12
CA ASP A 69 2.40 19.09 -15.27
C ASP A 69 1.81 19.40 -13.88
N CYS A 70 0.68 20.10 -13.84
CA CYS A 70 -0.15 20.24 -12.64
C CYS A 70 -1.60 20.54 -13.03
N ASP A 71 -2.57 20.16 -12.19
CA ASP A 71 -3.96 20.54 -12.41
C ASP A 71 -4.31 21.85 -11.68
N PRO A 72 -4.53 22.98 -12.39
CA PRO A 72 -4.87 24.24 -11.74
C PRO A 72 -6.35 24.33 -11.35
N ASN A 73 -7.19 23.37 -11.76
CA ASN A 73 -8.65 23.49 -11.66
C ASN A 73 -9.28 22.47 -10.71
N ILE A 74 -8.60 21.36 -10.42
CA ILE A 74 -9.13 20.28 -9.59
C ILE A 74 -8.45 20.31 -8.20
N PRO A 75 -9.16 20.69 -7.12
CA PRO A 75 -8.67 20.53 -5.76
C PRO A 75 -8.46 19.04 -5.43
N SER A 76 -7.28 18.70 -4.90
CA SER A 76 -6.96 17.30 -4.57
C SER A 76 -7.72 16.81 -3.33
N THR A 77 -8.49 15.73 -3.50
CA THR A 77 -9.20 14.98 -2.47
C THR A 77 -9.12 13.48 -2.80
N ILE A 78 -9.57 12.61 -1.89
CA ILE A 78 -9.48 11.14 -2.04
C ILE A 78 -10.03 10.63 -3.38
N THR A 79 -11.06 11.27 -3.94
CA THR A 79 -11.74 10.85 -5.19
C THR A 79 -11.69 11.90 -6.30
N SER A 80 -10.80 12.90 -6.20
CA SER A 80 -10.74 14.00 -7.18
C SER A 80 -10.21 13.59 -8.55
N PHE A 81 -9.33 12.59 -8.59
CA PHE A 81 -8.70 12.13 -9.82
C PHE A 81 -9.12 10.70 -10.14
N PRO A 82 -9.29 10.36 -11.43
CA PRO A 82 -9.45 8.98 -11.85
C PRO A 82 -8.14 8.19 -11.64
N ALA A 83 -8.20 6.87 -11.85
CA ALA A 83 -7.02 6.03 -11.78
C ALA A 83 -5.97 6.45 -12.81
N GLY A 84 -4.74 6.66 -12.36
CA GLY A 84 -3.56 6.89 -13.20
C GLY A 84 -2.67 5.66 -13.26
N TYR A 85 -1.96 5.52 -14.37
CA TYR A 85 -1.02 4.42 -14.65
C TYR A 85 0.22 4.97 -15.34
N ILE A 86 1.38 4.35 -15.11
CA ILE A 86 2.61 4.57 -15.87
C ILE A 86 2.48 3.89 -17.23
N GLU A 87 2.07 2.62 -17.22
CA GLU A 87 1.78 1.81 -18.40
C GLU A 87 0.70 0.79 -18.03
N PRO A 88 -0.57 0.99 -18.41
CA PRO A 88 -1.70 0.17 -17.98
C PRO A 88 -1.52 -1.34 -18.18
N GLU A 89 -0.81 -1.76 -19.23
CA GLU A 89 -0.56 -3.19 -19.51
C GLU A 89 0.50 -3.81 -18.60
N LEU A 90 1.36 -2.99 -17.99
CA LEU A 90 2.45 -3.42 -17.10
C LEU A 90 2.13 -3.15 -15.61
N ASP A 91 1.17 -2.29 -15.32
CA ASP A 91 0.78 -1.90 -13.97
C ASP A 91 -0.28 -2.86 -13.37
N ASP A 92 0.15 -4.09 -13.06
CA ASP A 92 -0.70 -5.18 -12.58
C ASP A 92 -0.33 -5.71 -11.17
N VAL A 93 0.81 -5.29 -10.60
CA VAL A 93 1.29 -5.77 -9.28
C VAL A 93 0.94 -4.80 -8.15
N CYS A 94 1.30 -3.53 -8.31
CA CYS A 94 1.00 -2.45 -7.37
C CYS A 94 0.60 -1.21 -8.17
N VAL A 95 -0.55 -0.63 -7.87
CA VAL A 95 -1.13 0.49 -8.60
C VAL A 95 -1.47 1.65 -7.66
N GLY A 96 -1.59 2.85 -8.23
CA GLY A 96 -2.01 4.06 -7.51
C GLY A 96 -1.06 5.22 -7.77
N LEU A 97 -1.59 6.29 -8.36
CA LEU A 97 -0.93 7.57 -8.55
C LEU A 97 -1.73 8.67 -7.84
N GLN A 98 -1.08 9.80 -7.54
CA GLN A 98 -1.72 10.93 -6.88
C GLN A 98 -2.76 11.62 -7.79
N THR A 99 -2.48 11.63 -9.10
CA THR A 99 -3.32 12.20 -10.15
C THR A 99 -3.55 11.15 -11.25
N ASP A 100 -4.20 11.55 -12.35
CA ASP A 100 -4.50 10.69 -13.50
C ASP A 100 -3.27 10.31 -14.34
N LYS A 101 -2.11 10.92 -14.09
CA LYS A 101 -0.87 10.71 -14.86
C LYS A 101 0.37 10.67 -13.96
N PRO A 102 1.43 9.97 -14.38
CA PRO A 102 2.71 10.01 -13.68
C PRO A 102 3.33 11.42 -13.74
N LEU A 103 3.74 11.92 -12.57
CA LEU A 103 4.39 13.23 -12.39
C LEU A 103 3.54 14.44 -12.85
N LYS A 104 2.21 14.34 -12.73
CA LYS A 104 1.30 15.49 -12.83
C LYS A 104 0.89 16.00 -11.46
#